data_AF-A0A7W6LCZ4-F1
#
_entry.id   AF-A0A7W6LCZ4-F1
#
_cell.length_a   1.000
_cell.length_b   1.000
_cell.length_c   1.000
_cell.angle_alpha   90.00
_cell.angle_beta   90.00
_cell.angle_gamma   90.00
#
_symmetry.space_group_name_H-M   'P 1'
#
loop_
_entity.id
_entity.type
_entity.pdbx_description
1 polymer ?
#
loop_
_entity_poly.entity_id
_entity_poly.type
_entity_poly.pdbx_seq_one_letter_code
_entity_poly.pdbx_strand_id
1 'polypeptide(L)'
;MTHTPHQLAEEFPEHLGKMRHLRETDGHFHRISKEYDEVNHRIHLGETNIEPCDDFHMADLRKRRMTLKDEISGMLTRAEPLASEEA
;
A
#
# COMPACT_ATOMS: atom_id res chain seq x y z
N MET A 1 -10.08 17.49 0.11
CA MET A 1 -9.06 16.59 0.68
C MET A 1 -9.54 15.18 0.42
N THR A 2 -8.96 14.51 -0.56
CA THR A 2 -9.38 13.17 -0.99
C THR A 2 -8.88 12.18 0.05
N HIS A 3 -9.75 11.78 0.97
CA HIS A 3 -9.49 10.72 1.94
C HIS A 3 -9.60 9.41 1.18
N THR A 4 -8.52 8.94 0.57
CA THR A 4 -8.50 7.63 -0.07
C THR A 4 -8.54 6.58 1.05
N PRO A 5 -9.60 5.77 1.17
CA PRO A 5 -9.67 4.74 2.23
C PRO A 5 -8.59 3.68 2.01
N HIS A 6 -8.06 3.08 3.08
CA HIS A 6 -6.98 2.07 3.05
C HIS A 6 -5.60 2.66 2.70
N GLN A 7 -5.24 3.79 3.30
CA GLN A 7 -3.87 4.24 3.19
C GLN A 7 -2.92 3.32 3.96
N LEU A 8 -1.68 3.20 3.49
CA LEU A 8 -0.62 2.47 4.17
C LEU A 8 -0.43 2.88 5.64
N ALA A 9 -0.69 4.15 5.94
CA ALA A 9 -0.72 4.71 7.29
C ALA A 9 -1.79 4.07 8.20
N GLU A 10 -2.93 3.68 7.63
CA GLU A 10 -4.04 3.02 8.34
C GLU A 10 -3.82 1.51 8.47
N GLU A 11 -3.17 0.88 7.49
CA GLU A 11 -2.83 -0.56 7.56
C GLU A 11 -1.62 -0.84 8.46
N PHE A 12 -0.69 0.13 8.60
CA PHE A 12 0.52 -0.02 9.41
C PHE A 12 0.74 1.20 10.35
N PRO A 13 -0.19 1.47 11.28
CA PRO A 13 -0.11 2.63 12.16
C PRO A 13 1.14 2.58 13.06
N GLU A 14 1.56 1.38 13.45
CA GLU A 14 2.72 1.16 14.32
C GLU A 14 4.05 1.41 13.60
N HIS A 15 4.07 1.24 12.28
CA HIS A 15 5.27 1.44 11.47
C HIS A 15 5.30 2.80 10.76
N LEU A 16 4.33 3.70 11.00
CA LEU A 16 4.25 5.03 10.38
C LEU A 16 5.56 5.82 10.43
N GLY A 17 6.24 5.81 11.58
CA GLY A 17 7.53 6.48 11.76
C GLY A 17 8.61 5.89 10.84
N LYS A 18 8.68 4.56 10.74
CA LYS A 18 9.61 3.84 9.86
C LYS A 18 9.26 4.03 8.40
N MET A 19 7.99 3.95 8.03
CA MET A 19 7.54 4.20 6.66
C MET A 19 7.95 5.59 6.19
N ARG A 20 7.78 6.63 7.02
CA ARG A 20 8.24 7.98 6.68
C ARG A 20 9.75 8.02 6.47
N HIS A 21 10.50 7.41 7.38
CA HIS A 21 11.95 7.36 7.29
C HIS A 21 12.43 6.61 6.03
N LEU A 22 11.93 5.39 5.81
CA LEU A 22 12.25 4.56 4.63
C LEU A 22 11.79 5.24 3.34
N ARG A 23 10.69 5.96 3.33
CA ARG A 23 10.25 6.69 2.13
C ARG A 23 11.16 7.86 1.76
N GLU A 24 11.94 8.37 2.71
CA GLU A 24 12.94 9.42 2.49
C GLU A 24 14.34 8.84 2.23
N THR A 25 14.69 7.73 2.86
CA THR A 25 16.03 7.13 2.78
C THR A 25 16.14 5.99 1.77
N ASP A 26 15.04 5.28 1.51
CA ASP A 26 14.94 4.14 0.60
C ASP A 26 14.05 4.48 -0.61
N GLY A 27 14.71 4.65 -1.77
CA GLY A 27 14.03 4.97 -3.03
C GLY A 27 13.14 3.84 -3.56
N HIS A 28 13.37 2.60 -3.12
CA HIS A 28 12.54 1.45 -3.49
C HIS A 28 11.24 1.47 -2.69
N PHE A 29 11.33 1.68 -1.36
CA PHE A 29 10.17 1.89 -0.50
C PHE A 29 9.29 3.05 -0.97
N HIS A 30 9.91 4.16 -1.39
CA HIS A 30 9.21 5.29 -1.97
C HIS A 30 8.38 4.90 -3.20
N ARG A 31 8.96 4.11 -4.10
CA ARG A 31 8.33 3.70 -5.36
C ARG A 31 7.14 2.77 -5.10
N ILE A 32 7.33 1.74 -4.28
CA ILE A 32 6.26 0.77 -3.97
C ILE A 32 5.11 1.42 -3.17
N SER A 33 5.41 2.35 -2.25
CA SER A 33 4.37 3.07 -1.50
C SER A 33 3.53 3.93 -2.44
N LYS A 34 4.18 4.61 -3.39
CA LYS A 34 3.47 5.43 -4.39
C LYS A 34 2.63 4.56 -5.32
N GLU A 35 3.16 3.43 -5.77
CA GLU A 35 2.43 2.48 -6.61
C GLU A 35 1.22 1.88 -5.87
N TYR A 36 1.37 1.56 -4.58
CA TYR A 36 0.25 1.09 -3.76
C TYR A 36 -0.85 2.15 -3.67
N ASP A 37 -0.50 3.41 -3.42
CA ASP A 37 -1.46 4.52 -3.33
C ASP A 37 -2.18 4.74 -4.67
N GLU A 38 -1.45 4.69 -5.79
CA GLU A 38 -2.01 4.78 -7.15
C GLU A 38 -2.96 3.61 -7.45
N VAL A 39 -2.56 2.37 -7.15
CA VAL A 39 -3.41 1.18 -7.34
C VAL A 39 -4.67 1.26 -6.50
N ASN A 40 -4.55 1.67 -5.24
CA ASN A 40 -5.69 1.81 -4.34
C ASN A 40 -6.65 2.91 -4.80
N HIS A 41 -6.12 4.04 -5.28
CA HIS A 41 -6.91 5.10 -5.90
C HIS A 41 -7.63 4.61 -7.16
N ARG A 42 -6.97 3.83 -8.02
CA ARG A 42 -7.60 3.25 -9.22
C ARG A 42 -8.72 2.26 -8.89
N ILE A 43 -8.53 1.42 -7.86
CA ILE A 43 -9.59 0.54 -7.36
C ILE A 43 -10.77 1.40 -6.88
N HIS A 44 -10.51 2.43 -6.07
CA HIS A 44 -11.56 3.31 -5.58
C HIS A 44 -12.30 4.06 -6.70
N LEU A 45 -11.58 4.54 -7.72
CA LEU A 45 -12.17 5.17 -8.91
C LEU A 45 -13.06 4.20 -9.70
N GLY A 46 -12.61 2.95 -9.86
CA GLY A 46 -13.38 1.87 -10.49
C GLY A 46 -14.63 1.51 -9.69
N GLU A 47 -14.52 1.40 -8.37
CA GLU A 47 -15.66 1.16 -7.47
C GLU A 47 -16.66 2.32 -7.49
N THR A 48 -16.18 3.56 -7.61
CA THR A 48 -17.02 4.76 -7.69
C THR A 48 -17.64 4.95 -9.09
N ASN A 49 -17.41 4.04 -10.05
CA ASN A 49 -17.87 4.14 -11.44
C ASN A 49 -17.45 5.44 -12.16
N ILE A 50 -16.37 6.09 -11.69
CA ILE A 50 -15.83 7.31 -12.33
C ILE A 50 -15.06 6.93 -13.60
N GLU A 51 -14.32 5.81 -13.55
CA GLU A 51 -13.69 5.17 -14.71
C GLU A 51 -14.21 3.72 -14.79
N PRO A 52 -14.93 3.32 -15.85
CA PRO A 52 -15.32 1.93 -16.04
C PRO A 52 -14.05 1.11 -16.28
N CYS A 53 -13.54 0.50 -15.22
CA CYS A 53 -12.41 -0.40 -15.25
C CYS A 53 -12.97 -1.82 -15.40
N ASP A 54 -12.57 -2.54 -16.46
CA ASP A 54 -12.99 -3.94 -16.65
C ASP A 54 -12.69 -4.79 -15.40
N ASP A 55 -13.56 -5.76 -15.09
CA ASP A 55 -13.36 -6.68 -13.96
C ASP A 55 -11.97 -7.36 -13.96
N PHE A 56 -11.40 -7.60 -15.15
CA PHE A 56 -10.04 -8.10 -15.30
C PHE A 56 -8.97 -7.11 -14.80
N HIS A 57 -9.14 -5.82 -15.09
CA HIS A 57 -8.25 -4.78 -14.57
C HIS A 57 -8.39 -4.64 -13.05
N MET A 58 -9.61 -4.71 -12.52
CA MET A 58 -9.84 -4.68 -11.07
C MET A 58 -9.20 -5.87 -10.35
N ALA A 59 -9.27 -7.07 -10.95
CA ALA A 59 -8.60 -8.25 -10.43
C ALA A 59 -7.06 -8.11 -10.45
N ASP A 60 -6.50 -7.54 -11.53
CA ASP A 60 -5.05 -7.28 -11.62
C ASP A 60 -4.59 -6.24 -10.59
N LEU A 61 -5.35 -5.15 -10.43
CA LEU A 61 -5.09 -4.12 -9.42
C LEU A 61 -5.15 -4.69 -8.00
N ARG A 62 -6.14 -5.54 -7.68
CA ARG A 62 -6.22 -6.21 -6.37
C ARG A 62 -5.01 -7.11 -6.11
N LYS A 63 -4.56 -7.87 -7.13
CA LYS A 63 -3.34 -8.68 -7.03
C LYS A 63 -2.11 -7.82 -6.79
N ARG A 64 -1.94 -6.73 -7.55
CA ARG A 64 -0.85 -5.78 -7.35
C ARG A 64 -0.87 -5.16 -5.96
N ARG A 65 -2.05 -4.73 -5.48
CA ARG A 65 -2.21 -4.19 -4.12
C ARG A 65 -1.70 -5.17 -3.07
N MET A 66 -2.03 -6.46 -3.23
CA MET A 66 -1.57 -7.50 -2.32
C MET A 66 -0.06 -7.69 -2.38
N THR A 67 0.51 -7.83 -3.59
CA THR A 67 1.98 -7.95 -3.78
C THR A 67 2.74 -6.76 -3.21
N LEU A 68 2.28 -5.53 -3.47
CA LEU A 68 2.87 -4.31 -2.93
C LEU A 68 2.77 -4.27 -1.41
N LYS A 69 1.65 -4.73 -0.83
CA LYS A 69 1.49 -4.82 0.62
C LYS A 69 2.46 -5.82 1.24
N ASP A 70 2.59 -7.01 0.65
CA ASP A 70 3.55 -8.03 1.10
C ASP A 70 4.99 -7.51 1.03
N GLU A 71 5.32 -6.79 -0.04
CA GLU A 71 6.66 -6.22 -0.22
C GLU A 71 6.95 -5.09 0.80
N ILE A 72 5.99 -4.21 1.04
CA ILE A 72 6.07 -3.16 2.07
C ILE A 72 6.21 -3.79 3.46
N SER A 73 5.37 -4.78 3.78
CA SER A 73 5.43 -5.52 5.04
C SER A 73 6.79 -6.19 5.21
N GLY A 74 7.31 -6.81 4.16
CA GLY A 74 8.64 -7.42 4.12
C GLY A 74 9.77 -6.43 4.38
N MET A 75 9.68 -5.19 3.89
CA MET A 75 10.67 -4.15 4.19
C MET A 75 10.57 -3.64 5.62
N LEU A 76 9.35 -3.49 6.13
CA LEU A 76 9.11 -3.05 7.51
C LEU A 76 9.60 -4.09 8.52
N THR A 77 9.29 -5.37 8.28
CA THR A 77 9.76 -6.50 9.11
C THR A 77 11.24 -6.81 8.91
N ARG A 78 11.82 -6.66 7.71
CA ARG A 78 13.26 -6.81 7.55
C ARG A 78 14.05 -5.72 8.27
N ALA A 79 13.48 -4.53 8.43
CA ALA A 79 14.01 -3.46 9.25
C ALA A 79 13.72 -3.61 10.75
N GLU A 80 12.89 -4.59 11.13
CA GLU A 80 12.45 -4.83 12.50
C GLU A 80 12.43 -6.34 12.78
N PRO A 81 13.49 -6.93 13.37
CA PRO A 81 13.43 -8.33 13.76
C PRO A 81 12.36 -8.47 14.85
N LEU A 82 11.17 -8.90 14.45
CA LEU A 82 10.07 -9.41 15.28
C LEU A 82 9.63 -8.49 16.42
N ALA A 83 8.61 -7.67 16.16
CA ALA A 83 7.64 -7.35 17.18
C ALA A 83 6.26 -7.76 16.67
N SER A 84 5.74 -8.83 17.29
CA SER A 84 4.34 -9.27 17.34
C SER A 84 3.68 -9.77 16.04
N GLU A 85 3.83 -11.07 15.81
CA GLU A 85 2.64 -11.92 15.65
C GLU A 85 1.74 -11.69 16.87
N GLU A 86 0.48 -11.32 16.68
CA GLU A 86 -0.68 -11.80 17.47
C GLU A 86 -1.99 -11.14 16.98
N ALA A 87 -2.80 -11.92 16.24
CA ALA A 87 -4.23 -12.12 16.48
C ALA A 87 -4.81 -13.14 15.49
#